data_AF-A0A1F9YMJ6-F1
#
_entry.id   AF-A0A1F9YMJ6-F1
#
_cell.length_a   1.000
_cell.length_b   1.000
_cell.length_c   1.000
_cell.angle_alpha   90.00
_cell.angle_beta   90.00
_cell.angle_gamma   90.00
#
_symmetry.space_group_name_H-M   'P 1'
#
loop_
_entity.id
_entity.type
_entity.pdbx_description
1 polymer ?
#
loop_
_entity_poly.entity_id
_entity_poly.type
_entity_poly.pdbx_seq_one_letter_code
_entity_poly.pdbx_strand_id
1 'polypeptide(L)'
;MKELLACVGLAKVRVDAGFSRVGRRLSATDPADRVLMTLAARAVSSGNALMVLCRDGHGNESLPLLRAVAECALSMRWVSADAAGRAEAVWAELAAARWETLWPEARARESAQSFGVPTWAADAALGSAQDFARGNAAGLPWGHVFSDSQLPGRKPEEVLAAAAVWLSLALEALDRRWPGEFPGASEMRDRAPISRGQ
;
A
#
# COMPACT_ATOMS: atom_id res chain seq x y z
N MET A 1 -15.18 5.73 -7.69
CA MET A 1 -14.62 6.65 -6.67
C MET A 1 -15.14 6.42 -5.25
N LYS A 2 -16.41 6.74 -4.92
CA LYS A 2 -16.94 6.66 -3.54
C LYS A 2 -16.74 5.29 -2.88
N GLU A 3 -17.01 4.21 -3.60
CA GLU A 3 -16.82 2.84 -3.12
C GLU A 3 -15.35 2.50 -2.85
N LEU A 4 -14.43 2.97 -3.70
CA LEU A 4 -12.99 2.77 -3.53
C LEU A 4 -12.45 3.54 -2.31
N LEU A 5 -12.91 4.77 -2.11
CA LEU A 5 -12.60 5.55 -0.90
C LEU A 5 -13.13 4.83 0.35
N ALA A 6 -14.37 4.33 0.32
CA ALA A 6 -14.91 3.55 1.43
C ALA A 6 -14.12 2.26 1.67
N CYS A 7 -13.66 1.58 0.61
CA CYS A 7 -12.84 0.38 0.69
C CYS A 7 -11.50 0.66 1.37
N VAL A 8 -10.77 1.69 0.91
CA VAL A 8 -9.48 2.08 1.53
C VAL A 8 -9.70 2.53 2.99
N GLY A 9 -10.76 3.30 3.27
CA GLY A 9 -11.09 3.74 4.63
C GLY A 9 -11.48 2.58 5.56
N LEU A 10 -12.07 1.51 5.03
CA LEU A 10 -12.41 0.31 5.79
C LEU A 10 -11.15 -0.37 6.37
N ALA A 11 -10.01 -0.31 5.67
CA ALA A 11 -8.75 -0.88 6.16
C ALA A 11 -8.38 -0.34 7.55
N LYS A 12 -8.46 0.98 7.75
CA LYS A 12 -8.23 1.63 9.05
C LYS A 12 -9.14 1.03 10.12
N VAL A 13 -10.44 0.97 9.84
CA VAL A 13 -11.46 0.48 10.79
C VAL A 13 -11.17 -0.97 11.17
N ARG A 14 -10.80 -1.83 10.19
CA ARG A 14 -10.47 -3.24 10.44
C ARG A 14 -9.20 -3.40 11.25
N VAL A 15 -8.16 -2.62 10.95
CA VAL A 15 -6.89 -2.61 11.70
C VAL A 15 -7.10 -2.15 13.14
N ASP A 16 -7.80 -1.03 13.36
CA ASP A 16 -8.07 -0.50 14.71
C ASP A 16 -8.89 -1.50 15.54
N ALA A 17 -9.91 -2.09 14.94
CA ALA A 17 -10.74 -3.10 15.61
C ALA A 17 -9.95 -4.38 15.94
N GLY A 18 -9.07 -4.82 15.05
CA GLY A 18 -8.21 -5.98 15.28
C GLY A 18 -7.22 -5.72 16.41
N PHE A 19 -6.51 -4.59 16.39
CA PHE A 19 -5.60 -4.22 17.48
C PHE A 19 -6.32 -4.03 18.82
N SER A 20 -7.56 -3.56 18.82
CA SER A 20 -8.39 -3.50 20.03
C SER A 20 -8.67 -4.90 20.62
N ARG A 21 -8.81 -5.93 19.78
CA ARG A 21 -9.02 -7.32 20.23
C ARG A 21 -7.73 -8.02 20.67
N VAL A 22 -6.60 -7.73 20.02
CA VAL A 22 -5.31 -8.36 20.35
C VAL A 22 -4.50 -7.59 21.38
N GLY A 23 -4.89 -6.36 21.73
CA GLY A 23 -4.06 -5.43 22.51
C GLY A 23 -3.48 -5.98 23.82
N ARG A 24 -4.22 -6.84 24.54
CA ARG A 24 -3.74 -7.47 25.78
C ARG A 24 -2.69 -8.57 25.58
N ARG A 25 -2.58 -9.09 24.35
CA ARG A 25 -1.64 -10.15 23.94
C ARG A 25 -0.39 -9.59 23.25
N LEU A 26 -0.41 -8.32 22.85
CA LEU A 26 0.73 -7.67 22.20
C LEU A 26 1.89 -7.56 23.18
N SER A 27 3.09 -7.93 22.73
CA SER A 27 4.31 -7.72 23.50
C SER A 27 5.26 -6.78 22.77
N ALA A 28 5.64 -5.68 23.43
CA ALA A 28 6.66 -4.77 22.90
C ALA A 28 8.05 -5.41 22.80
N THR A 29 8.28 -6.52 23.52
CA THR A 29 9.52 -7.29 23.45
C THR A 29 9.48 -8.39 22.40
N ASP A 30 8.32 -8.67 21.79
CA ASP A 30 8.23 -9.54 20.62
C ASP A 30 8.54 -8.71 19.37
N PRO A 31 9.64 -9.00 18.64
CA PRO A 31 10.02 -8.26 17.45
C PRO A 31 8.96 -8.25 16.36
N ALA A 32 8.22 -9.35 16.18
CA ALA A 32 7.21 -9.47 15.14
C ALA A 32 6.01 -8.59 15.45
N ASP A 33 5.55 -8.58 16.71
CA ASP A 33 4.44 -7.72 17.15
C ASP A 33 4.79 -6.23 16.93
N ARG A 34 6.00 -5.82 17.34
CA ARG A 34 6.50 -4.44 17.16
C ARG A 34 6.54 -4.04 15.68
N VAL A 35 7.11 -4.88 14.82
CA VAL A 35 7.25 -4.61 13.38
C VAL A 35 5.89 -4.55 12.71
N LEU A 36 5.02 -5.54 12.95
CA LEU A 36 3.70 -5.61 12.33
C LEU A 36 2.81 -4.43 12.75
N MET A 37 2.85 -4.03 14.03
CA MET A 37 2.14 -2.84 14.49
C MET A 37 2.65 -1.56 13.81
N THR A 38 3.96 -1.39 13.72
CA THR A 38 4.59 -0.22 13.10
C THR A 38 4.22 -0.12 11.61
N LEU A 39 4.36 -1.23 10.88
CA LEU A 39 4.03 -1.29 9.46
C LEU A 39 2.53 -1.10 9.20
N ALA A 40 1.65 -1.67 10.04
CA ALA A 40 0.22 -1.48 9.92
C ALA A 40 -0.18 -0.01 10.13
N ALA A 41 0.39 0.66 11.14
CA ALA A 41 0.16 2.08 11.39
C ALA A 41 0.61 2.94 10.20
N ARG A 42 1.78 2.64 9.61
CA ARG A 42 2.29 3.33 8.42
C ARG A 42 1.43 3.07 7.19
N ALA A 43 1.03 1.83 6.93
CA ALA A 43 0.17 1.48 5.81
C ALA A 43 -1.18 2.21 5.89
N VAL A 44 -1.82 2.21 7.07
CA VAL A 44 -3.09 2.91 7.30
C VAL A 44 -2.95 4.42 7.17
N SER A 45 -1.90 5.01 7.74
CA SER A 45 -1.66 6.45 7.65
C SER A 45 -1.43 6.91 6.21
N SER A 46 -0.59 6.19 5.45
CA SER A 46 -0.36 6.44 4.03
C SER A 46 -1.63 6.23 3.20
N GLY A 47 -2.42 5.19 3.50
CA GLY A 47 -3.71 4.94 2.85
C GLY A 47 -4.70 6.09 3.06
N ASN A 48 -4.78 6.64 4.27
CA ASN A 48 -5.62 7.81 4.56
C ASN A 48 -5.18 9.05 3.79
N ALA A 49 -3.87 9.32 3.72
CA ALA A 49 -3.34 10.45 2.98
C ALA A 49 -3.62 10.30 1.46
N LEU A 50 -3.44 9.09 0.92
CA LEU A 50 -3.77 8.76 -0.46
C LEU A 50 -5.26 8.98 -0.76
N MET A 51 -6.17 8.61 0.15
CA MET A 51 -7.60 8.90 -0.02
C MET A 51 -7.88 10.39 -0.18
N VAL A 52 -7.26 11.24 0.62
CA VAL A 52 -7.44 12.70 0.55
C VAL A 52 -6.96 13.21 -0.79
N LEU A 53 -5.74 12.87 -1.20
CA LEU A 53 -5.18 13.28 -2.50
C LEU A 53 -6.03 12.80 -3.67
N CYS A 54 -6.41 11.52 -3.69
CA CYS A 54 -7.20 10.97 -4.79
C CYS A 54 -8.62 11.54 -4.86
N ARG A 55 -9.24 11.85 -3.72
CA ARG A 55 -10.54 12.53 -3.68
C ARG A 55 -10.47 13.91 -4.33
N ASP A 56 -9.34 14.59 -4.17
CA ASP A 56 -9.11 15.93 -4.68
C ASP A 56 -8.49 15.93 -6.09
N GLY A 57 -8.39 14.75 -6.73
CA GLY A 57 -7.90 14.59 -8.11
C GLY A 57 -6.39 14.39 -8.27
N HIS A 58 -5.64 14.34 -7.17
CA HIS A 58 -4.18 14.24 -7.14
C HIS A 58 -3.68 12.80 -7.21
N GLY A 59 -4.02 12.09 -8.30
CA GLY A 59 -3.63 10.69 -8.52
C GLY A 59 -2.12 10.48 -8.57
N ASN A 60 -1.40 11.31 -9.32
CA ASN A 60 0.05 11.16 -9.48
C ASN A 60 0.82 11.52 -8.21
N GLU A 61 0.44 12.59 -7.51
CA GLU A 61 1.07 13.02 -6.26
C GLU A 61 0.91 11.97 -5.15
N SER A 62 -0.09 11.10 -5.28
CA SER A 62 -0.32 10.01 -4.33
C SER A 62 0.54 8.76 -4.58
N LEU A 63 1.25 8.66 -5.71
CA LEU A 63 2.03 7.48 -6.08
C LEU A 63 3.15 7.12 -5.08
N PRO A 64 3.90 8.09 -4.49
CA PRO A 64 4.87 7.76 -3.44
C PRO A 64 4.21 7.13 -2.20
N LEU A 65 2.99 7.55 -1.86
CA LEU A 65 2.23 6.96 -0.75
C LEU A 65 1.70 5.58 -1.11
N LEU A 66 1.24 5.37 -2.35
CA LEU A 66 0.83 4.06 -2.84
C LEU A 66 2.00 3.06 -2.76
N ARG A 67 3.20 3.50 -3.17
CA ARG A 67 4.43 2.72 -3.05
C ARG A 67 4.69 2.36 -1.59
N ALA A 68 4.63 3.33 -0.67
CA ALA A 68 4.84 3.08 0.75
C ALA A 68 3.82 2.08 1.34
N VAL A 69 2.56 2.12 0.91
CA VAL A 69 1.54 1.13 1.32
C VAL A 69 1.90 -0.27 0.83
N ALA A 70 2.29 -0.40 -0.45
CA ALA A 70 2.70 -1.69 -1.03
C ALA A 70 3.91 -2.28 -0.28
N GLU A 71 4.89 -1.44 -0.02
CA GLU A 71 6.12 -1.77 0.71
C GLU A 71 5.85 -2.26 2.14
N CYS A 72 4.97 -1.57 2.87
CA CYS A 72 4.53 -2.03 4.18
C CYS A 72 3.81 -3.38 4.10
N ALA A 73 2.87 -3.53 3.15
CA ALA A 73 2.10 -4.76 2.99
C ALA A 73 3.00 -5.97 2.65
N LEU A 74 3.97 -5.80 1.75
CA LEU A 74 4.96 -6.83 1.41
C LEU A 74 5.82 -7.21 2.62
N SER A 75 6.29 -6.23 3.38
CA SER A 75 7.09 -6.47 4.59
C SER A 75 6.29 -7.21 5.66
N MET A 76 5.02 -6.83 5.88
CA MET A 76 4.12 -7.53 6.80
C MET A 76 3.87 -8.97 6.35
N ARG A 77 3.68 -9.21 5.05
CA ARG A 77 3.55 -10.56 4.48
C ARG A 77 4.81 -11.40 4.69
N TRP A 78 5.98 -10.79 4.53
CA TRP A 78 7.26 -11.47 4.72
C TRP A 78 7.48 -11.86 6.18
N VAL A 79 7.24 -10.95 7.12
CA VAL A 79 7.32 -11.18 8.57
C VAL A 79 6.29 -12.20 9.04
N SER A 80 5.03 -12.09 8.61
CA SER A 80 3.98 -13.04 9.02
C SER A 80 4.19 -14.46 8.52
N ALA A 81 5.03 -14.68 7.50
CA ALA A 81 5.41 -16.01 7.03
C ALA A 81 6.53 -16.66 7.85
N ASP A 82 7.37 -15.88 8.55
CA ASP A 82 8.38 -16.37 9.50
C ASP A 82 8.69 -15.24 10.50
N ALA A 83 7.90 -15.22 11.59
CA ALA A 83 7.93 -14.16 12.58
C ALA A 83 9.27 -14.09 13.33
N ALA A 84 9.86 -15.25 13.62
CA ALA A 84 11.10 -15.33 14.41
C ALA A 84 12.34 -14.98 13.57
N GLY A 85 12.39 -15.40 12.30
CA GLY A 85 13.56 -15.21 11.45
C GLY A 85 13.63 -13.87 10.71
N ARG A 86 12.50 -13.19 10.49
CA ARG A 86 12.44 -12.04 9.57
C ARG A 86 12.16 -10.69 10.21
N ALA A 87 11.59 -10.68 11.43
CA ALA A 87 11.20 -9.43 12.09
C ALA A 87 12.39 -8.49 12.34
N GLU A 88 13.51 -9.00 12.84
CA GLU A 88 14.71 -8.20 13.10
C GLU A 88 15.35 -7.64 11.81
N ALA A 89 15.36 -8.43 10.73
CA ALA A 89 15.86 -7.96 9.43
C ALA A 89 15.02 -6.80 8.89
N VAL A 90 13.69 -6.93 8.93
CA VAL A 90 12.77 -5.85 8.52
C VAL A 90 12.89 -4.63 9.43
N TRP A 91 13.07 -4.84 10.74
CA TRP A 91 13.27 -3.73 11.67
C TRP A 91 14.57 -2.96 11.37
N ALA A 92 15.66 -3.65 11.07
CA ALA A 92 16.91 -3.04 10.66
C ALA A 92 16.76 -2.27 9.34
N GLU A 93 16.06 -2.83 8.36
CA GLU A 93 15.75 -2.14 7.09
C GLU A 93 14.93 -0.86 7.32
N LEU A 94 13.91 -0.91 8.19
CA LEU A 94 13.10 0.27 8.56
C LEU A 94 13.95 1.35 9.25
N ALA A 95 14.83 0.96 10.18
CA ALA A 95 15.70 1.89 10.89
C ALA A 95 16.75 2.53 9.97
N ALA A 96 17.17 1.82 8.93
CA ALA A 96 18.14 2.29 7.95
C ALA A 96 17.50 3.03 6.75
N ALA A 97 16.17 3.12 6.68
CA ALA A 97 15.47 3.68 5.53
C ALA A 97 15.88 5.15 5.28
N ARG A 98 16.27 5.44 4.04
CA ARG A 98 16.57 6.80 3.52
C ARG A 98 15.68 7.07 2.32
N TRP A 99 15.20 8.31 2.17
CA TRP A 99 14.33 8.69 1.06
C TRP A 99 14.94 8.37 -0.31
N GLU A 100 16.25 8.53 -0.42
CA GLU A 100 17.07 8.32 -1.61
C GLU A 100 17.31 6.83 -1.93
N THR A 101 17.09 5.94 -0.96
CA THR A 101 17.32 4.49 -1.07
C THR A 101 16.08 3.66 -0.75
N LEU A 102 14.90 4.27 -0.63
CA LEU A 102 13.64 3.54 -0.61
C LEU A 102 13.57 2.66 -1.88
N TRP A 103 13.15 1.41 -1.70
CA TRP A 103 13.88 0.21 -2.10
C TRP A 103 14.12 -0.07 -3.61
N PRO A 104 15.14 -0.91 -3.95
CA PRO A 104 15.36 -1.39 -5.32
C PRO A 104 14.12 -2.06 -5.89
N GLU A 105 13.59 -1.51 -6.99
CA GLU A 105 12.34 -1.94 -7.63
C GLU A 105 12.27 -3.45 -7.89
N ALA A 106 13.40 -4.07 -8.27
CA ALA A 106 13.50 -5.48 -8.59
C ALA A 106 13.03 -6.41 -7.44
N ARG A 107 13.50 -6.16 -6.20
CA ARG A 107 13.14 -6.98 -5.01
C ARG A 107 11.66 -6.82 -4.64
N ALA A 108 11.12 -5.61 -4.79
CA ALA A 108 9.71 -5.34 -4.53
C ALA A 108 8.80 -6.07 -5.54
N ARG A 109 9.19 -6.10 -6.82
CA ARG A 109 8.47 -6.84 -7.87
C ARG A 109 8.50 -8.34 -7.66
N GLU A 110 9.66 -8.90 -7.34
CA GLU A 110 9.79 -10.33 -7.03
C GLU A 110 8.89 -10.72 -5.84
N SER A 111 8.92 -9.91 -4.78
CA SER A 111 8.06 -10.14 -3.60
C SER A 111 6.57 -10.07 -3.95
N ALA A 112 6.15 -9.09 -4.74
CA ALA A 112 4.76 -8.96 -5.19
C ALA A 112 4.29 -10.17 -6.01
N GLN A 113 5.13 -10.67 -6.93
CA GLN A 113 4.84 -11.87 -7.70
C GLN A 113 4.70 -13.10 -6.80
N SER A 114 5.60 -13.28 -5.82
CA SER A 114 5.57 -14.42 -4.89
C SER A 114 4.28 -14.49 -4.05
N PHE A 115 3.62 -13.35 -3.84
CA PHE A 115 2.36 -13.26 -3.09
C PHE A 115 1.11 -13.20 -3.96
N GLY A 116 1.24 -13.40 -5.28
CA GLY A 116 0.10 -13.39 -6.21
C GLY A 116 -0.57 -12.03 -6.34
N VAL A 117 0.17 -10.94 -6.15
CA VAL A 117 -0.38 -9.60 -6.35
C VAL A 117 -0.71 -9.41 -7.83
N PRO A 118 -1.92 -8.93 -8.19
CA PRO A 118 -2.28 -8.65 -9.57
C PRO A 118 -1.26 -7.69 -10.23
N THR A 119 -0.80 -8.03 -11.43
CA THR A 119 0.24 -7.28 -12.15
C THR A 119 -0.08 -5.79 -12.25
N TRP A 120 -1.34 -5.44 -12.52
CA TRP A 120 -1.76 -4.03 -12.62
C TRP A 120 -1.58 -3.25 -11.31
N ALA A 121 -1.77 -3.89 -10.15
CA ALA A 121 -1.59 -3.26 -8.84
C ALA A 121 -0.10 -3.14 -8.47
N ALA A 122 0.69 -4.13 -8.89
CA ALA A 122 2.15 -4.07 -8.83
C ALA A 122 2.68 -2.92 -9.70
N ASP A 123 2.22 -2.78 -10.94
CA ASP A 123 2.65 -1.70 -11.83
C ASP A 123 2.19 -0.32 -11.37
N ALA A 124 1.01 -0.22 -10.77
CA ALA A 124 0.55 1.05 -10.20
C ALA A 124 1.40 1.52 -9.02
N ALA A 125 1.82 0.61 -8.14
CA ALA A 125 2.59 0.96 -6.95
C ALA A 125 4.10 0.99 -7.18
N LEU A 126 4.62 0.14 -8.06
CA LEU A 126 6.04 -0.06 -8.32
C LEU A 126 6.46 0.50 -9.69
N GLY A 127 5.57 1.23 -10.36
CA GLY A 127 5.84 1.94 -11.60
C GLY A 127 6.97 2.97 -11.45
N SER A 128 7.49 3.44 -12.59
CA SER A 128 8.67 4.30 -12.59
C SER A 128 8.39 5.66 -11.96
N ALA A 129 9.39 6.25 -11.29
CA ALA A 129 9.32 7.61 -10.75
C ALA A 129 8.98 8.69 -11.81
N GLN A 130 9.08 8.35 -13.10
CA GLN A 130 8.69 9.22 -14.20
C GLN A 130 7.18 9.51 -14.23
N ASP A 131 6.33 8.58 -13.78
CA ASP A 131 4.88 8.79 -13.71
C ASP A 131 4.53 9.92 -12.74
N PHE A 132 5.19 9.97 -11.58
CA PHE A 132 5.09 11.08 -10.62
C PHE A 132 5.69 12.38 -11.20
N ALA A 133 6.88 12.30 -11.79
CA ALA A 133 7.60 13.49 -12.25
C ALA A 133 6.98 14.16 -13.49
N ARG A 134 6.34 13.38 -14.38
CA ARG A 134 5.86 13.84 -15.70
C ARG A 134 4.35 13.72 -15.90
N GLY A 135 3.66 12.94 -15.07
CA GLY A 135 2.22 12.68 -15.20
C GLY A 135 1.32 13.91 -15.01
N ASN A 136 1.85 14.97 -14.39
CA ASN A 136 1.12 16.21 -14.09
C ASN A 136 1.25 17.30 -15.15
N ALA A 137 2.26 17.21 -16.02
CA ALA A 137 2.52 18.25 -17.01
C ALA A 137 1.35 18.42 -18.00
N ALA A 138 0.54 17.38 -18.20
CA ALA A 138 -0.66 17.39 -19.02
C ALA A 138 -1.81 18.25 -18.46
N GLY A 139 -1.88 18.42 -17.13
CA GLY A 139 -2.94 19.18 -16.46
C GLY A 139 -2.69 20.69 -16.36
N LEU A 140 -1.52 21.16 -16.78
CA LEU A 140 -1.14 22.57 -16.67
C LEU A 140 -1.62 23.38 -17.90
N PRO A 141 -1.91 24.69 -17.76
CA PRO A 141 -2.37 25.52 -18.87
C PRO A 141 -1.42 25.53 -20.09
N TRP A 142 -0.12 25.40 -19.84
CA TRP A 142 0.93 25.31 -20.87
C TRP A 142 1.31 23.87 -21.23
N GLY A 143 0.53 22.88 -20.82
CA GLY A 143 0.79 21.48 -21.16
C GLY A 143 0.97 21.30 -22.67
N HIS A 144 0.08 21.90 -23.47
CA HIS A 144 0.12 21.85 -24.93
C HIS A 144 1.43 22.37 -25.56
N VAL A 145 2.20 23.18 -24.84
CA VAL A 145 3.51 23.71 -25.30
C VAL A 145 4.61 22.66 -25.18
N PHE A 146 4.51 21.75 -24.22
CA PHE A 146 5.51 20.71 -23.93
C PHE A 146 4.88 19.31 -23.98
N SER A 147 4.10 19.03 -25.03
CA SER A 147 3.39 17.75 -25.21
C SER A 147 4.32 16.55 -25.05
N ASP A 148 5.53 16.64 -25.58
CA ASP A 148 6.53 15.55 -25.57
C ASP A 148 7.12 15.30 -24.17
N SER A 149 6.95 16.26 -23.26
CA SER A 149 7.37 16.14 -21.86
C SER A 149 6.30 15.49 -20.98
N GLN A 150 5.10 15.24 -21.50
CA GLN A 150 3.99 14.67 -20.76
C GLN A 150 3.99 13.15 -20.81
N LEU A 151 3.59 12.53 -19.69
CA LEU A 151 3.13 11.14 -19.68
C LEU A 151 1.66 11.12 -19.27
N PRO A 152 0.85 10.17 -19.77
CA PRO A 152 -0.51 9.99 -19.27
C PRO A 152 -0.44 9.63 -17.78
N GLY A 153 -0.90 10.55 -16.93
CA GLY A 153 -0.95 10.35 -15.49
C GLY A 153 -1.92 9.26 -15.07
N ARG A 154 -1.80 8.79 -13.83
CA ARG A 154 -2.67 7.78 -13.24
C ARG A 154 -4.00 8.40 -12.79
N LYS A 155 -5.10 7.70 -13.09
CA LYS A 155 -6.41 8.13 -12.59
C LYS A 155 -6.50 7.85 -11.09
N PRO A 156 -7.11 8.74 -10.29
CA PRO A 156 -7.24 8.50 -8.85
C PRO A 156 -7.95 7.18 -8.49
N GLU A 157 -8.90 6.72 -9.32
CA GLU A 157 -9.55 5.42 -9.14
C GLU A 157 -8.57 4.24 -9.26
N GLU A 158 -7.59 4.32 -10.17
CA GLU A 158 -6.59 3.27 -10.36
C GLU A 158 -5.67 3.18 -9.14
N VAL A 159 -5.29 4.34 -8.60
CA VAL A 159 -4.46 4.42 -7.40
C VAL A 159 -5.21 3.88 -6.18
N LEU A 160 -6.48 4.26 -6.00
CA LEU A 160 -7.30 3.76 -4.90
C LEU A 160 -7.60 2.26 -5.00
N ALA A 161 -7.85 1.75 -6.21
CA ALA A 161 -8.01 0.32 -6.46
C ALA A 161 -6.75 -0.45 -6.08
N ALA A 162 -5.57 0.04 -6.49
CA ALA A 162 -4.30 -0.58 -6.12
C ALA A 162 -4.07 -0.52 -4.60
N ALA A 163 -4.35 0.62 -3.96
CA ALA A 163 -4.24 0.78 -2.50
C ALA A 163 -5.12 -0.23 -1.75
N ALA A 164 -6.36 -0.46 -2.21
CA ALA A 164 -7.26 -1.45 -1.62
C ALA A 164 -6.69 -2.87 -1.69
N VAL A 165 -6.06 -3.25 -2.82
CA VAL A 165 -5.35 -4.54 -2.95
C VAL A 165 -4.22 -4.64 -1.93
N TRP A 166 -3.36 -3.62 -1.83
CA TRP A 166 -2.23 -3.65 -0.91
C TRP A 166 -2.64 -3.68 0.55
N LEU A 167 -3.64 -2.88 0.94
CA LEU A 167 -4.18 -2.89 2.30
C LEU A 167 -4.88 -4.20 2.65
N SER A 168 -5.49 -4.89 1.67
CA SER A 168 -6.01 -6.24 1.89
C SER A 168 -4.91 -7.22 2.26
N LEU A 169 -3.74 -7.15 1.63
CA LEU A 169 -2.58 -8.01 1.93
C LEU A 169 -1.99 -7.70 3.30
N ALA A 170 -2.01 -6.43 3.71
CA ALA A 170 -1.65 -6.03 5.06
C ALA A 170 -2.60 -6.66 6.10
N LEU A 171 -3.91 -6.64 5.84
CA LEU A 171 -4.89 -7.31 6.71
C LEU A 171 -4.68 -8.82 6.76
N GLU A 172 -4.42 -9.49 5.63
CA GLU A 172 -4.10 -10.93 5.63
C GLU A 172 -2.86 -11.25 6.46
N ALA A 173 -1.83 -10.41 6.38
CA ALA A 173 -0.61 -10.62 7.14
C ALA A 173 -0.86 -10.50 8.65
N LEU A 174 -1.68 -9.52 9.07
CA LEU A 174 -2.11 -9.36 10.46
C LEU A 174 -2.96 -10.55 10.91
N ASP A 175 -3.93 -10.98 10.10
CA ASP A 175 -4.79 -12.12 10.41
C ASP A 175 -3.99 -13.43 10.49
N ARG A 176 -2.96 -13.60 9.66
CA ARG A 176 -2.06 -14.76 9.77
C ARG A 176 -1.34 -14.81 11.12
N ARG A 177 -0.90 -13.66 11.65
CA ARG A 177 -0.26 -13.57 12.96
C ARG A 177 -1.26 -13.76 14.10
N TRP A 178 -2.47 -13.21 13.95
CA TRP A 178 -3.56 -13.30 14.91
C TRP A 178 -4.85 -13.78 14.23
N PRO A 179 -5.03 -15.10 14.07
CA PRO A 179 -6.14 -15.67 13.29
C PRO A 179 -7.52 -15.24 13.76
N GLY A 180 -8.33 -14.73 12.83
CA GLY A 180 -9.71 -14.29 13.07
C GLY A 180 -9.81 -12.88 13.66
N GLU A 181 -8.68 -12.24 13.95
CA GLU A 181 -8.66 -10.91 14.57
C GLU A 181 -8.64 -9.78 13.56
N PHE A 182 -8.38 -10.04 12.27
CA PHE A 182 -8.34 -9.01 11.22
C PHE A 182 -9.15 -9.42 9.99
N PRO A 183 -10.49 -9.56 10.12
CA PRO A 183 -11.34 -10.05 9.04
C PRO A 183 -11.52 -9.03 7.90
N GLY A 184 -11.92 -9.51 6.73
CA GLY A 184 -12.37 -8.68 5.61
C GLY A 184 -11.33 -8.43 4.51
N ALA A 185 -10.19 -9.11 4.54
CA ALA A 185 -9.18 -8.99 3.47
C ALA A 185 -9.71 -9.44 2.09
N SER A 186 -10.45 -10.55 2.02
CA SER A 186 -11.11 -10.99 0.77
C SER A 186 -12.14 -9.97 0.28
N GLU A 187 -13.05 -9.54 1.18
CA GLU A 187 -14.07 -8.51 0.89
C GLU A 187 -13.47 -7.24 0.29
N MET A 188 -12.33 -6.77 0.81
CA MET A 188 -11.64 -5.59 0.28
C MET A 188 -11.07 -5.82 -1.12
N ARG A 189 -10.49 -6.99 -1.37
CA ARG A 189 -9.94 -7.36 -2.68
C ARG A 189 -11.02 -7.49 -3.74
N ASP A 190 -12.16 -8.06 -3.38
CA ASP A 190 -13.30 -8.25 -4.28
C ASP A 190 -13.98 -6.92 -4.65
N ARG A 191 -13.80 -5.90 -3.82
CA ARG A 191 -14.25 -4.51 -4.06
C ARG A 191 -13.20 -3.63 -4.75
N ALA A 192 -11.96 -4.10 -4.87
CA ALA A 192 -10.89 -3.40 -5.56
C ALA A 192 -10.96 -3.42 -7.11
N PRO A 193 -11.70 -4.32 -7.81
CA PRO A 193 -11.74 -4.26 -9.25
C PRO A 193 -12.37 -2.95 -9.71
N ILE A 194 -11.64 -2.22 -10.54
CA ILE A 194 -12.23 -1.25 -11.42
C ILE A 194 -13.05 -2.08 -12.40
N SER A 195 -14.36 -1.83 -12.49
CA SER A 195 -15.16 -2.37 -13.59
C SER A 195 -14.49 -1.92 -14.87
N ARG A 196 -13.71 -2.81 -15.49
CA ARG A 196 -13.09 -2.54 -16.79
C ARG A 196 -14.27 -2.53 -17.74
N GLY A 197 -14.73 -1.33 -18.07
CA GLY A 197 -15.65 -1.14 -19.17
C GLY A 197 -15.11 -1.94 -20.35
N GLN A 198 -16.02 -2.75 -20.91
CA GLN A 198 -15.89 -3.24 -22.28
C GLN A 198 -15.64 -2.07 -23.23
#